data_AF-A0A415IMB6-F1
#
_entry.id   AF-A0A415IMB6-F1
#
_cell.length_a   1.000
_cell.length_b   1.000
_cell.length_c   1.000
_cell.angle_alpha   90.00
_cell.angle_beta   90.00
_cell.angle_gamma   90.00
#
_symmetry.space_group_name_H-M   'P 1'
#
loop_
_entity.id
_entity.type
_entity.pdbx_description
1 polymer ?
#
loop_
_entity_poly.entity_id
_entity_poly.type
_entity_poly.pdbx_seq_one_letter_code
_entity_poly.pdbx_strand_id
1 'polypeptide(L)'
;MAIETVQLSEVMKDFTPVTDISYIYGEKEGNQGKIDKVNLVSNLVEKRIGTTVDCNSIKRTSIITSSSWENAPIDRLAILETLFHSKDWILQRFSSPASYSMLYVRSFHDGATWGPWRKIEFTG
;
A
#
# COMPACT_ATOMS: atom_id res chain seq x y z
N MET A 1 -37.96 20.03 28.29
CA MET A 1 -36.61 19.45 28.03
C MET A 1 -36.45 19.45 26.52
N ALA A 2 -35.62 20.32 25.97
CA ALA A 2 -35.41 20.38 24.52
C ALA A 2 -34.44 19.26 24.13
N ILE A 3 -34.80 18.46 23.13
CA ILE A 3 -33.89 17.46 22.54
C ILE A 3 -33.12 18.19 21.45
N GLU A 4 -31.85 18.50 21.70
CA GLU A 4 -30.98 19.02 20.65
C GLU A 4 -30.72 17.93 19.61
N THR A 5 -30.99 18.25 18.36
CA THR A 5 -30.71 17.38 17.22
C THR A 5 -29.43 17.88 16.57
N VAL A 6 -28.33 17.18 16.78
CA VAL A 6 -27.03 17.54 16.18
C VAL A 6 -26.86 16.79 14.87
N GLN A 7 -26.52 17.51 13.81
CA GLN A 7 -26.22 16.92 12.51
C GLN A 7 -24.90 16.16 12.58
N LEU A 8 -24.90 14.88 12.22
CA LEU A 8 -23.72 14.01 12.30
C LEU A 8 -22.52 14.59 11.52
N SER A 9 -22.78 15.26 10.40
CA SER A 9 -21.77 15.95 9.59
C SER A 9 -21.04 17.06 10.35
N GLU A 10 -21.71 17.75 11.28
CA GLU A 10 -21.12 18.79 12.11
C GLU A 10 -20.29 18.24 13.26
N VAL A 11 -20.53 17.01 13.71
CA VAL A 11 -19.68 16.31 14.67
C VAL A 11 -18.46 15.70 13.97
N MET A 12 -18.67 15.22 12.73
CA MET A 12 -17.63 14.52 11.98
C MET A 12 -16.56 15.44 11.37
N LYS A 13 -16.84 16.75 11.23
CA LYS A 13 -15.91 17.75 10.66
C LYS A 13 -14.68 18.02 11.54
N ASP A 14 -14.76 17.70 12.83
CA ASP A 14 -13.73 18.01 13.83
C ASP A 14 -12.85 16.80 14.20
N PHE A 15 -13.04 15.62 13.58
CA PHE A 15 -12.13 14.51 13.80
C PHE A 15 -10.80 14.79 13.11
N THR A 16 -9.76 14.98 13.91
CA THR A 16 -8.38 15.07 13.43
C THR A 16 -8.06 13.80 12.64
N PRO A 17 -7.48 13.87 11.43
CA PRO A 17 -7.00 12.69 10.73
C PRO A 17 -6.05 11.89 11.65
N VAL A 18 -6.46 10.69 12.03
CA VAL A 18 -5.66 9.82 12.92
C VAL A 18 -4.86 8.85 12.06
N THR A 19 -3.53 9.00 12.05
CA THR A 19 -2.62 8.13 11.29
C THR A 19 -2.26 6.84 12.03
N ASP A 20 -2.44 6.83 13.36
CA ASP A 20 -1.90 5.80 14.27
C ASP A 20 -2.99 4.98 14.95
N ILE A 21 -4.08 4.67 14.25
CA ILE A 21 -5.15 3.80 14.78
C ILE A 21 -4.71 2.33 14.80
N SER A 22 -4.96 1.65 15.92
CA SER A 22 -4.75 0.19 16.04
C SER A 22 -5.90 -0.63 15.45
N TYR A 23 -7.14 -0.11 15.51
CA TYR A 23 -8.35 -0.79 15.06
C TYR A 23 -9.36 0.21 14.48
N ILE A 24 -10.22 -0.26 13.57
CA ILE A 24 -11.48 0.42 13.23
C ILE A 24 -12.63 -0.33 13.91
N TYR A 25 -13.57 0.38 14.51
CA TYR A 25 -14.80 -0.24 15.03
C TYR A 25 -15.87 -0.21 13.95
N GLY A 26 -16.55 -1.35 13.73
CA GLY A 26 -17.65 -1.50 12.76
C GLY A 26 -18.81 -2.29 13.35
N GLU A 27 -19.96 -2.27 12.69
CA GLU A 27 -21.14 -3.04 13.10
C GLU A 27 -21.04 -4.51 12.66
N LYS A 28 -21.32 -5.43 13.58
CA LYS A 28 -21.43 -6.87 13.35
C LYS A 28 -22.69 -7.36 14.06
N GLU A 29 -23.71 -7.73 13.29
CA GLU A 29 -24.92 -8.40 13.82
C GLU A 29 -25.57 -7.63 14.99
N GLY A 30 -25.69 -6.30 14.86
CA GLY A 30 -26.24 -5.43 15.90
C GLY A 30 -25.31 -5.17 17.09
N ASN A 31 -24.05 -5.62 17.04
CA ASN A 31 -23.00 -5.34 18.02
C ASN A 31 -21.83 -4.57 17.39
N GLN A 32 -20.98 -3.96 18.21
CA GLN A 32 -19.72 -3.36 17.73
C GLN A 32 -18.59 -4.40 17.72
N GLY A 33 -17.92 -4.56 16.59
CA GLY A 33 -16.75 -5.40 16.41
C GLY A 33 -15.49 -4.58 16.13
N LYS A 34 -14.33 -5.06 16.59
CA LYS A 34 -13.02 -4.51 16.24
C LYS A 34 -12.54 -5.13 14.93
N ILE A 35 -12.27 -4.30 13.93
CA ILE A 35 -11.58 -4.69 12.70
C ILE A 35 -10.11 -4.31 12.88
N ASP A 36 -9.26 -5.33 12.94
CA ASP A 36 -7.81 -5.13 12.94
C ASP A 36 -7.38 -4.41 11.65
N LYS A 37 -6.50 -3.42 11.78
CA LYS A 37 -5.93 -2.69 10.64
C LYS A 37 -5.35 -3.64 9.58
N VAL A 38 -4.80 -4.78 9.99
CA VAL A 38 -4.25 -5.78 9.04
C VAL A 38 -5.32 -6.45 8.16
N ASN A 39 -6.59 -6.41 8.58
CA ASN A 39 -7.73 -7.00 7.87
C ASN A 39 -8.44 -6.02 6.93
N LEU A 40 -8.03 -4.74 6.87
CA LEU A 40 -8.57 -3.72 5.97
C LEU A 40 -7.84 -3.74 4.61
N VAL A 41 -7.94 -4.88 3.91
CA VAL A 41 -7.23 -5.26 2.67
C VAL A 41 -7.50 -4.35 1.44
N SER A 42 -8.12 -3.18 1.61
CA SER A 42 -8.72 -2.38 0.53
C SER A 42 -7.76 -1.67 -0.43
N ASN A 43 -6.44 -1.93 -0.43
CA ASN A 43 -5.49 -1.38 -1.40
C ASN A 43 -4.62 -2.46 -2.08
N LEU A 44 -5.06 -3.72 -2.08
CA LEU A 44 -4.21 -4.79 -2.59
C LEU A 44 -3.89 -4.63 -4.08
N VAL A 45 -4.71 -3.95 -4.89
CA VAL A 45 -4.40 -3.63 -6.30
C VAL A 45 -4.76 -2.17 -6.60
N GLU A 46 -3.76 -1.32 -6.83
CA GLU A 46 -3.93 0.09 -7.21
C GLU A 46 -3.54 0.30 -8.68
N LYS A 47 -4.44 0.85 -9.49
CA LYS A 47 -4.12 1.29 -10.85
C LYS A 47 -3.83 2.79 -10.86
N ARG A 48 -2.62 3.18 -11.22
CA ARG A 48 -2.20 4.59 -11.33
C ARG A 48 -2.00 4.94 -12.79
N ILE A 49 -2.89 5.76 -13.36
CA ILE A 49 -2.83 6.19 -14.75
C ILE A 49 -2.48 7.68 -14.77
N GLY A 50 -1.51 8.08 -15.59
CA GLY A 50 -1.12 9.49 -15.74
C GLY A 50 -0.42 10.09 -14.52
N THR A 51 0.02 9.26 -13.56
CA THR A 51 0.76 9.68 -12.37
C THR A 51 2.02 8.83 -12.22
N THR A 52 3.15 9.50 -11.98
CA THR A 52 4.42 8.85 -11.66
C THR A 52 4.37 8.26 -10.26
N VAL A 53 4.76 7.00 -10.10
CA VAL A 53 4.75 6.30 -8.81
C VAL A 53 6.18 6.10 -8.32
N ASP A 54 6.53 6.70 -7.19
CA ASP A 54 7.82 6.45 -6.52
C ASP A 54 7.80 5.15 -5.72
N CYS A 55 8.57 4.16 -6.15
CA CYS A 55 8.68 2.87 -5.46
C CYS A 55 9.25 2.99 -4.04
N ASN A 56 10.07 4.01 -3.73
CA ASN A 56 10.67 4.17 -2.40
C ASN A 56 9.65 4.57 -1.33
N SER A 57 8.63 5.32 -1.73
CA SER A 57 7.51 5.75 -0.88
C SER A 57 6.58 4.60 -0.46
N ILE A 58 6.59 3.48 -1.18
CA ILE A 58 5.67 2.35 -0.96
C ILE A 58 6.24 1.39 0.09
N LYS A 59 5.87 1.61 1.35
CA LYS A 59 6.28 0.79 2.51
C LYS A 59 5.11 0.03 3.15
N ARG A 60 4.08 -0.29 2.36
CA ARG A 60 2.89 -1.05 2.80
C ARG A 60 2.67 -2.25 1.89
N THR A 61 1.96 -3.26 2.38
CA THR A 61 1.51 -4.35 1.51
C THR A 61 0.57 -3.81 0.44
N SER A 62 0.91 -4.00 -0.83
CA SER A 62 0.14 -3.51 -1.99
C SER A 62 0.62 -4.15 -3.29
N ILE A 63 -0.26 -4.22 -4.29
CA ILE A 63 0.08 -4.44 -5.70
C ILE A 63 -0.27 -3.16 -6.44
N ILE A 64 0.64 -2.59 -7.21
CA ILE A 64 0.41 -1.35 -7.95
C ILE A 64 0.73 -1.59 -9.42
N THR A 65 -0.16 -1.17 -10.31
CA THR A 65 0.06 -1.20 -11.76
C THR A 65 0.14 0.24 -12.28
N SER A 66 1.24 0.57 -12.95
CA SER A 66 1.50 1.89 -13.54
C SER A 66 2.37 1.74 -14.80
N SER A 67 2.39 2.78 -15.62
CA SER A 67 3.29 2.93 -16.77
C SER A 67 4.38 3.97 -16.55
N SER A 68 4.38 4.66 -15.41
CA SER A 68 5.38 5.67 -15.04
C SER A 68 5.83 5.50 -13.59
N TRP A 69 7.14 5.43 -13.39
CA TRP A 69 7.76 5.03 -12.14
C TRP A 69 9.04 5.81 -11.81
N GLU A 70 9.22 6.11 -10.53
CA GLU A 70 10.46 6.61 -9.95
C GLU A 70 11.09 5.54 -9.04
N ASN A 71 12.43 5.50 -8.99
CA ASN A 71 13.19 4.52 -8.21
C ASN A 71 12.85 3.05 -8.53
N ALA A 72 12.31 2.80 -9.72
CA ALA A 72 12.05 1.48 -10.29
C ALA A 72 13.28 0.97 -11.07
N PRO A 73 13.39 -0.35 -11.31
CA PRO A 73 14.47 -0.89 -12.12
C PRO A 73 14.32 -0.52 -13.60
N ILE A 74 13.09 -0.24 -14.04
CA ILE A 74 12.72 0.19 -15.39
C ILE A 74 11.48 1.09 -15.31
N ASP A 75 11.38 2.06 -16.22
CA ASP A 75 10.22 2.96 -16.31
C ASP A 75 9.35 2.60 -17.54
N ARG A 76 8.34 1.75 -17.34
CA ARG A 76 7.36 1.31 -18.34
C ARG A 76 6.16 0.65 -17.68
N LEU A 77 5.21 0.15 -18.49
CA LEU A 77 4.11 -0.69 -17.98
C LEU A 77 4.66 -1.86 -17.15
N ALA A 78 4.28 -1.87 -15.88
CA ALA A 78 4.75 -2.85 -14.91
C ALA A 78 3.78 -3.01 -13.74
N ILE A 79 4.07 -4.01 -12.92
CA ILE A 79 3.38 -4.34 -11.68
C ILE A 79 4.43 -4.35 -10.57
N LEU A 80 4.20 -3.56 -9.52
CA LEU A 80 4.96 -3.56 -8.27
C LEU A 80 4.15 -4.29 -7.19
N GLU A 81 4.67 -5.39 -6.69
CA GLU A 81 4.16 -6.04 -5.48
C GLU A 81 5.06 -5.65 -4.30
N THR A 82 4.47 -5.15 -3.22
CA THR A 82 5.17 -4.87 -1.96
C THR A 82 4.62 -5.80 -0.90
N LEU A 83 5.51 -6.54 -0.25
CA LEU A 83 5.21 -7.43 0.86
C LEU A 83 5.83 -6.84 2.13
N PHE A 84 4.98 -6.29 2.99
CA PHE A 84 5.40 -5.76 4.28
C PHE A 84 5.44 -6.90 5.31
N HIS A 85 6.62 -7.17 5.87
CA HIS A 85 6.77 -8.10 6.98
C HIS A 85 6.85 -7.35 8.30
N SER A 86 7.74 -6.35 8.39
CA SER A 86 7.87 -5.45 9.53
C SER A 86 8.43 -4.10 9.09
N LYS A 87 8.51 -3.13 10.01
CA LYS A 87 9.10 -1.81 9.74
C LYS A 87 10.55 -1.88 9.23
N ASP A 88 11.27 -2.96 9.57
CA ASP A 88 12.66 -3.17 9.21
C ASP A 88 12.82 -4.16 8.06
N TRP A 89 11.73 -4.78 7.59
CA TRP A 89 11.76 -5.81 6.56
C TRP A 89 10.58 -5.65 5.60
N ILE A 90 10.88 -5.13 4.42
CA ILE A 90 9.90 -4.97 3.33
C ILE A 90 10.52 -5.53 2.05
N LEU A 91 9.78 -6.38 1.35
CA LEU A 91 10.19 -6.88 0.03
C LEU A 91 9.39 -6.18 -1.05
N GLN A 92 10.05 -5.83 -2.15
CA GLN A 92 9.40 -5.42 -3.38
C GLN A 92 9.74 -6.38 -4.52
N ARG A 93 8.74 -6.71 -5.32
CA ARG A 93 8.87 -7.44 -6.59
C ARG A 93 8.33 -6.55 -7.69
N PHE A 94 9.05 -6.44 -8.78
CA PHE A 94 8.67 -5.60 -9.91
C PHE A 94 8.70 -6.45 -11.17
N SER A 95 7.56 -6.54 -11.85
CA SER A 95 7.43 -7.34 -13.06
C SER A 95 6.90 -6.51 -14.22
N SER A 96 7.43 -6.71 -15.43
CA SER A 96 6.91 -6.05 -16.63
C SER A 96 6.37 -7.08 -17.62
N PRO A 97 5.12 -6.93 -18.08
CA PRO A 97 4.55 -7.79 -19.12
C PRO A 97 5.06 -7.42 -20.52
N ALA A 98 5.69 -6.26 -20.69
CA ALA A 98 6.01 -5.69 -22.00
C ALA A 98 7.30 -6.23 -22.64
N SER A 99 8.10 -7.03 -21.91
CA SER A 99 9.36 -7.57 -22.40
C SER A 99 9.65 -8.85 -21.63
N TYR A 100 9.82 -10.00 -22.31
CA TYR A 100 10.24 -11.31 -21.77
C TYR A 100 10.29 -11.39 -20.24
N SER A 101 9.18 -11.78 -19.60
CA SER A 101 9.01 -12.02 -18.15
C SER A 101 10.14 -11.47 -17.26
N MET A 102 10.34 -10.15 -17.25
CA MET A 102 11.39 -9.55 -16.43
C MET A 102 10.88 -9.43 -15.01
N LEU A 103 11.55 -10.08 -14.07
CA LEU A 103 11.27 -9.98 -12.65
C LEU A 103 12.47 -9.35 -11.93
N TYR A 104 12.20 -8.35 -11.12
CA TYR A 104 13.19 -7.71 -10.26
C TYR A 104 12.75 -7.79 -8.81
N VAL A 105 13.71 -7.88 -7.90
CA VAL A 105 13.45 -7.88 -6.47
C VAL A 105 14.39 -6.93 -5.74
N ARG A 106 13.91 -6.31 -4.67
CA ARG A 106 14.73 -5.60 -3.69
C ARG A 106 14.09 -5.69 -2.32
N SER A 107 14.87 -5.37 -1.30
CA SER A 107 14.36 -5.27 0.07
C SER A 107 14.72 -3.91 0.69
N PHE A 108 13.91 -3.51 1.67
CA PHE A 108 14.23 -2.50 2.66
C PHE A 108 14.61 -3.25 3.94
N HIS A 109 15.80 -2.95 4.47
CA HIS A 109 16.39 -3.61 5.64
C HIS A 109 16.89 -2.58 6.66
N ASP A 110 16.81 -2.90 7.97
CA ASP A 110 17.33 -2.10 9.10
C ASP A 110 16.84 -0.63 9.16
N GLY A 111 15.63 -0.34 8.68
CA GLY A 111 15.03 0.98 8.86
C GLY A 111 15.69 2.12 8.07
N ALA A 112 16.76 1.85 7.30
CA ALA A 112 17.60 2.89 6.71
C ALA A 112 17.29 3.16 5.24
N THR A 113 17.55 2.21 4.34
CA THR A 113 17.49 2.45 2.88
C THR A 113 16.99 1.24 2.10
N TRP A 114 16.47 1.51 0.90
CA TRP A 114 16.16 0.46 -0.08
C TRP A 114 17.47 -0.09 -0.66
N GLY A 115 17.63 -1.41 -0.62
CA GLY A 115 18.70 -2.09 -1.34
C GLY A 115 18.54 -1.93 -2.86
N PRO A 116 19.60 -2.22 -3.63
CA PRO A 116 19.55 -2.14 -5.08
C PRO A 116 18.57 -3.18 -5.63
N TRP A 117 17.95 -2.86 -6.77
CA TRP A 117 17.18 -3.83 -7.53
C TRP A 117 18.08 -4.93 -8.09
N ARG A 118 17.66 -6.18 -7.92
CA ARG A 118 18.29 -7.37 -8.50
C ARG A 118 17.35 -7.96 -9.54
N LYS A 119 17.84 -8.15 -10.76
CA LYS A 119 17.12 -8.83 -11.83
C LYS A 119 17.18 -10.35 -11.60
N ILE A 120 16.05 -11.03 -11.78
CA ILE A 120 15.96 -12.48 -11.78
C ILE A 120 15.98 -12.95 -13.23
N GLU A 121 16.92 -13.83 -13.54
CA GLU A 121 17.03 -14.46 -14.86
C GLU A 121 16.50 -15.89 -14.78
N PHE A 122 15.58 -16.24 -15.65
CA PHE A 122 15.06 -17.60 -15.77
C PHE A 122 15.98 -18.35 -16.73
N THR A 123 16.82 -19.24 -16.21
CA THR A 123 17.55 -20.21 -17.03
C THR A 123 16.64 -21.40 -17.29
N GLY A 124 16.33 -21.65 -18.57
CA GLY A 124 15.62 -22.85 -19.02
C GLY A 124 16.53 -24.06 -19.12
#